data_AF-A0A9Q0TCF7-F1
#
_entry.id   AF-A0A9Q0TCF7-F1
#
_cell.length_a   1.000
_cell.length_b   1.000
_cell.length_c   1.000
_cell.angle_alpha   90.00
_cell.angle_beta   90.00
_cell.angle_gamma   90.00
#
_symmetry.space_group_name_H-M   'P 1'
#
loop_
_entity.id
_entity.type
_entity.pdbx_description
1 polymer ?
#
loop_
_entity_poly.entity_id
_entity_poly.type
_entity_poly.pdbx_seq_one_letter_code
_entity_poly.pdbx_strand_id
1 'polypeptide(L)'
;MSCFMQIIGLGTLVTMPLIGNMSDKYGRKVLLTVPMSLMIVPSAILAYGRTRNFFYAYYVARTLIAMLSEGSVHCLALAYVADNVPESRRASTFGILTGIASSAFVCGNLSTRFLSTPSTFQVSASVAIAALVYMRLFLQDSIIDEQLTTPILTYKGIGKGKGKAIEQLTTPILTYKGSGKGKANAGCCANEIPSKDVRVFKSAPSLEDMLCLLKSSVTLSQAAVVAFFYSLAEVGLHASLMYYLKAQFHFSKDQFADLMVISGIAGTVSQLVIMPILTPALGETRLLAVGLFFTCVHVFLYSIAWTFWVPYVAAMFSILFVFSHPCIRSIVSKQVGSCEQGKAQGCISGISSFANVISPLVFSPLTALFLSEGAPFPFPGFSIMCVGFASMIAFIQSLMMRTAPPIANQKVVNTFYVDA
;
A
#
# COMPACT_ATOMS: atom_id res chain seq x y z
N MET A 1 -20.41 3.89 13.11
CA MET A 1 -19.47 4.02 11.98
C MET A 1 -18.05 3.60 12.36
N SER A 2 -17.53 4.00 13.53
CA SER A 2 -16.17 3.65 14.00
C SER A 2 -15.89 2.14 14.14
N CYS A 3 -16.86 1.35 14.63
CA CYS A 3 -16.70 -0.12 14.76
C CYS A 3 -16.49 -0.81 13.39
N PHE A 4 -17.23 -0.41 12.34
CA PHE A 4 -17.04 -0.96 11.00
C PHE A 4 -15.64 -0.66 10.46
N MET A 5 -15.12 0.55 10.67
CA MET A 5 -13.77 0.92 10.23
C MET A 5 -12.69 0.11 10.97
N GLN A 6 -12.90 -0.24 12.24
CA GLN A 6 -11.99 -1.10 13.00
C GLN A 6 -11.99 -2.54 12.46
N ILE A 7 -13.17 -3.10 12.14
CA ILE A 7 -13.28 -4.43 11.54
C ILE A 7 -12.58 -4.47 10.17
N ILE A 8 -12.79 -3.43 9.35
CA ILE A 8 -12.12 -3.29 8.05
C ILE A 8 -10.60 -3.18 8.23
N GLY A 9 -10.14 -2.35 9.17
CA GLY A 9 -8.72 -2.20 9.48
C GLY A 9 -8.04 -3.50 9.96
N LEU A 10 -8.74 -4.30 10.77
CA LEU A 10 -8.23 -5.62 11.20
C LEU A 10 -8.19 -6.62 10.04
N GLY A 11 -9.20 -6.64 9.17
CA GLY A 11 -9.19 -7.47 7.98
C GLY A 11 -8.04 -7.13 7.02
N THR A 12 -7.87 -5.83 6.74
CA THR A 12 -6.82 -5.30 5.84
C THR A 12 -5.42 -5.52 6.37
N LEU A 13 -5.20 -5.45 7.69
CA LEU A 13 -3.93 -5.81 8.32
C LEU A 13 -3.44 -7.20 7.88
N VAL A 14 -4.35 -8.17 7.83
CA VAL A 14 -4.01 -9.56 7.46
C VAL A 14 -4.02 -9.76 5.95
N THR A 15 -4.98 -9.16 5.23
CA THR A 15 -5.17 -9.43 3.79
C THR A 15 -4.19 -8.68 2.90
N MET A 16 -3.73 -7.47 3.26
CA MET A 16 -2.83 -6.68 2.42
C MET A 16 -1.48 -7.37 2.14
N PRO A 17 -0.77 -7.93 3.14
CA PRO A 17 0.45 -8.68 2.88
C PRO A 17 0.22 -9.95 2.05
N LEU A 18 -0.91 -10.63 2.27
CA LEU A 18 -1.29 -11.83 1.51
C LEU A 18 -1.51 -11.50 0.04
N ILE A 19 -2.27 -10.45 -0.23
CA ILE A 19 -2.54 -9.93 -1.59
C ILE A 19 -1.24 -9.48 -2.25
N GLY A 20 -0.38 -8.78 -1.52
CA GLY A 20 0.97 -8.43 -1.99
C GLY A 20 1.73 -9.64 -2.51
N ASN A 21 1.90 -10.67 -1.68
CA ASN A 21 2.62 -11.89 -2.05
C ASN A 21 1.94 -12.70 -3.18
N MET A 22 0.61 -12.72 -3.23
CA MET A 22 -0.11 -13.35 -4.33
C MET A 22 0.14 -12.61 -5.65
N SER A 23 0.26 -11.27 -5.62
CA SER A 23 0.49 -10.51 -6.86
C SER A 23 1.89 -10.69 -7.40
N ASP A 24 2.86 -10.98 -6.53
CA ASP A 24 4.21 -11.36 -6.94
C ASP A 24 4.21 -12.70 -7.70
N LYS A 25 3.31 -13.63 -7.36
CA LYS A 25 3.23 -14.98 -7.95
C LYS A 25 2.33 -15.09 -9.17
N TYR A 26 1.16 -14.46 -9.13
CA TYR A 26 0.11 -14.58 -10.15
C TYR A 26 0.10 -13.42 -11.15
N GLY A 27 0.96 -12.42 -10.95
CA GLY A 27 1.01 -11.22 -11.75
C GLY A 27 0.11 -10.09 -11.24
N ARG A 28 0.54 -8.85 -11.47
CA ARG A 28 -0.10 -7.64 -10.92
C ARG A 28 -1.48 -7.39 -11.52
N LYS A 29 -1.62 -7.49 -12.85
CA LYS A 29 -2.88 -7.18 -13.57
C LYS A 29 -4.00 -8.15 -13.17
N VAL A 30 -3.69 -9.45 -13.09
CA VAL A 30 -4.65 -10.48 -12.67
C VAL A 30 -5.12 -10.18 -11.26
N LEU A 31 -4.20 -9.91 -10.33
CA LEU A 31 -4.62 -9.64 -8.95
C LEU A 31 -5.31 -8.29 -8.77
N LEU A 32 -5.00 -7.26 -9.57
CA LEU A 32 -5.75 -5.98 -9.58
C LEU A 32 -7.21 -6.15 -10.00
N THR A 33 -7.51 -7.13 -10.85
CA THR A 33 -8.88 -7.37 -11.36
C THR A 33 -9.84 -7.77 -10.26
N VAL A 34 -9.39 -8.59 -9.30
CA VAL A 34 -10.22 -9.15 -8.22
C VAL A 34 -10.82 -8.06 -7.33
N PRO A 35 -10.04 -7.18 -6.67
CA PRO A 35 -10.59 -6.15 -5.80
C PRO A 35 -11.42 -5.12 -6.58
N MET A 36 -11.00 -4.74 -7.79
CA MET A 36 -11.77 -3.80 -8.62
C MET A 36 -13.15 -4.36 -8.98
N SER A 37 -13.25 -5.65 -9.28
CA SER A 37 -14.55 -6.31 -9.53
C SER A 37 -15.41 -6.36 -8.26
N LEU A 38 -14.83 -6.72 -7.12
CA LEU A 38 -15.56 -6.80 -5.85
C LEU A 38 -16.11 -5.44 -5.42
N MET A 39 -15.35 -4.35 -5.63
CA MET A 39 -15.76 -2.99 -5.24
C MET A 39 -16.99 -2.45 -5.99
N ILE A 40 -17.39 -3.07 -7.12
CA ILE A 40 -18.61 -2.71 -7.86
C ILE A 40 -19.86 -3.12 -7.06
N VAL A 41 -19.81 -4.25 -6.35
CA VAL A 41 -20.99 -4.87 -5.71
C VAL A 41 -21.66 -3.92 -4.69
N PRO A 42 -20.95 -3.31 -3.73
CA PRO A 42 -21.60 -2.38 -2.78
C PRO A 42 -22.26 -1.18 -3.47
N SER A 43 -21.62 -0.62 -4.50
CA SER A 43 -22.16 0.51 -5.25
C SER A 43 -23.42 0.11 -6.03
N ALA A 44 -23.40 -1.08 -6.65
CA ALA A 44 -24.53 -1.62 -7.40
C ALA A 44 -25.76 -1.90 -6.51
N ILE A 45 -25.55 -2.40 -5.29
CA ILE A 45 -26.63 -2.64 -4.31
C ILE A 45 -27.41 -1.34 -4.06
N LEU A 46 -26.72 -0.24 -3.76
CA LEU A 46 -27.34 1.07 -3.50
C LEU A 46 -27.80 1.80 -4.77
N ALA A 47 -27.31 1.39 -5.95
CA ALA A 47 -27.83 1.87 -7.23
C ALA A 47 -29.20 1.26 -7.55
N TYR A 48 -29.40 -0.03 -7.23
CA TYR A 48 -30.64 -0.76 -7.52
C TYR A 48 -31.79 -0.40 -6.58
N GLY A 49 -31.56 -0.43 -5.26
CA GLY A 49 -32.62 -0.24 -4.27
C GLY A 49 -32.10 0.37 -2.99
N ARG A 50 -32.94 1.19 -2.33
CA ARG A 50 -32.60 1.86 -1.05
C ARG A 50 -33.65 1.61 0.03
N THR A 51 -34.30 0.44 -0.01
CA THR A 51 -35.13 -0.01 1.11
C THR A 51 -34.23 -0.47 2.26
N ARG A 52 -34.81 -0.64 3.45
CA ARG A 52 -34.09 -1.06 4.67
C ARG A 52 -33.23 -2.32 4.45
N ASN A 53 -33.73 -3.28 3.68
CA ASN A 53 -33.02 -4.54 3.39
C ASN A 53 -31.78 -4.31 2.51
N PHE A 54 -31.85 -3.41 1.52
CA PHE A 54 -30.69 -3.06 0.69
C PHE A 54 -29.60 -2.33 1.48
N PHE A 55 -29.97 -1.50 2.46
CA PHE A 55 -28.98 -0.88 3.35
C PHE A 55 -28.25 -1.92 4.19
N TYR A 56 -28.94 -2.91 4.75
CA TYR A 56 -28.28 -4.00 5.48
C TYR A 56 -27.37 -4.83 4.57
N ALA A 57 -27.86 -5.21 3.38
CA ALA A 57 -27.05 -5.91 2.39
C ALA A 57 -25.80 -5.10 1.99
N TYR A 58 -25.94 -3.78 1.81
CA TYR A 58 -24.83 -2.88 1.53
C TYR A 58 -23.80 -2.87 2.66
N TYR A 59 -24.22 -2.71 3.92
CA TYR A 59 -23.28 -2.66 5.05
C TYR A 59 -22.51 -3.98 5.20
N VAL A 60 -23.19 -5.13 5.07
CA VAL A 60 -22.55 -6.44 5.14
C VAL A 60 -21.58 -6.63 3.98
N ALA A 61 -22.04 -6.41 2.73
CA ALA A 61 -21.20 -6.57 1.54
C ALA A 61 -20.01 -5.61 1.54
N ARG A 62 -20.24 -4.32 1.84
CA ARG A 62 -19.18 -3.30 1.92
C ARG A 62 -18.14 -3.69 2.97
N THR A 63 -18.55 -4.15 4.14
CA THR A 63 -17.62 -4.52 5.22
C THR A 63 -16.77 -5.71 4.81
N LEU A 64 -17.38 -6.80 4.35
CA LEU A 64 -16.65 -8.01 3.94
C LEU A 64 -15.70 -7.74 2.76
N ILE A 65 -16.17 -7.00 1.76
CA ILE A 65 -15.36 -6.65 0.58
C ILE A 65 -14.23 -5.69 0.97
N ALA A 66 -14.48 -4.71 1.85
CA ALA A 66 -13.45 -3.81 2.36
C ALA A 66 -12.36 -4.55 3.14
N MET A 67 -12.73 -5.53 3.99
CA MET A 67 -11.74 -6.35 4.69
C MET A 67 -10.76 -7.06 3.74
N LEU A 68 -11.23 -7.46 2.56
CA LEU A 68 -10.42 -8.13 1.55
C LEU A 68 -9.72 -7.15 0.59
N SER A 69 -10.33 -6.01 0.28
CA SER A 69 -9.95 -5.20 -0.89
C SER A 69 -9.59 -3.75 -0.57
N GLU A 70 -9.87 -3.25 0.63
CA GLU A 70 -9.58 -1.85 0.97
C GLU A 70 -8.06 -1.62 0.96
N GLY A 71 -7.60 -0.67 0.15
CA GLY A 71 -6.16 -0.38 -0.02
C GLY A 71 -5.41 -1.33 -0.96
N SER A 72 -5.98 -2.45 -1.40
CA SER A 72 -5.28 -3.43 -2.26
C SER A 72 -4.99 -2.83 -3.64
N VAL A 73 -5.95 -2.13 -4.24
CA VAL A 73 -5.76 -1.48 -5.55
C VAL A 73 -4.60 -0.49 -5.51
N HIS A 74 -4.50 0.32 -4.45
CA HIS A 74 -3.43 1.29 -4.28
C HIS A 74 -2.08 0.60 -4.08
N CYS A 75 -2.03 -0.41 -3.20
CA CYS A 75 -0.83 -1.20 -2.94
C CYS A 75 -0.30 -1.89 -4.20
N LEU A 76 -1.18 -2.53 -4.98
CA LEU A 76 -0.82 -3.24 -6.20
C LEU A 76 -0.44 -2.30 -7.34
N ALA A 77 -1.08 -1.14 -7.45
CA ALA A 77 -0.71 -0.12 -8.41
C ALA A 77 0.70 0.45 -8.11
N LEU A 78 1.02 0.70 -6.84
CA LEU A 78 2.36 1.11 -6.44
C LEU A 78 3.42 0.04 -6.74
N ALA A 79 3.13 -1.24 -6.46
CA ALA A 79 4.02 -2.35 -6.80
C ALA A 79 4.23 -2.47 -8.32
N TYR A 80 3.16 -2.36 -9.11
CA TYR A 80 3.25 -2.36 -10.58
C TYR A 80 4.10 -1.21 -11.11
N VAL A 81 3.94 0.00 -10.55
CA VAL A 81 4.77 1.15 -10.92
C VAL A 81 6.23 0.91 -10.50
N ALA A 82 6.49 0.30 -9.35
CA ALA A 82 7.85 -0.04 -8.91
C ALA A 82 8.54 -0.99 -9.90
N ASP A 83 7.80 -1.98 -10.41
CA ASP A 83 8.30 -3.00 -11.34
C ASP A 83 8.64 -2.40 -12.72
N ASN A 84 7.96 -1.32 -13.14
CA ASN A 84 8.09 -0.75 -14.49
C ASN A 84 8.84 0.61 -14.54
N VAL A 85 9.12 1.24 -13.39
CA VAL A 85 9.73 2.57 -13.34
C VAL A 85 11.12 2.49 -12.69
N PRO A 86 12.14 3.16 -13.28
CA PRO A 86 13.49 3.21 -12.72
C PRO A 86 13.50 3.87 -11.35
N GLU A 87 14.37 3.37 -10.46
CA GLU A 87 14.45 3.78 -9.06
C GLU A 87 14.55 5.29 -8.84
N SER A 88 15.26 6.01 -9.71
CA SER A 88 15.44 7.47 -9.63
C SER A 88 14.13 8.26 -9.79
N ARG A 89 13.12 7.69 -10.45
CA ARG A 89 11.84 8.34 -10.73
C ARG A 89 10.67 7.79 -9.91
N ARG A 90 10.87 6.71 -9.14
CA ARG A 90 9.80 6.02 -8.42
C ARG A 90 9.04 6.95 -7.46
N ALA A 91 9.71 7.75 -6.64
CA ALA A 91 9.01 8.68 -5.76
C ALA A 91 8.15 9.69 -6.52
N SER A 92 8.68 10.29 -7.59
CA SER A 92 7.90 11.23 -8.42
C SER A 92 6.67 10.54 -9.03
N THR A 93 6.81 9.32 -9.55
CA THR A 93 5.67 8.59 -10.13
C THR A 93 4.66 8.14 -9.07
N PHE A 94 5.12 7.74 -7.88
CA PHE A 94 4.23 7.46 -6.74
C PHE A 94 3.50 8.72 -6.27
N GLY A 95 4.18 9.88 -6.32
CA GLY A 95 3.58 11.20 -6.15
C GLY A 95 2.46 11.43 -7.15
N ILE A 96 2.71 11.24 -8.45
CA ILE A 96 1.68 11.40 -9.48
C ILE A 96 0.49 10.45 -9.23
N LEU A 97 0.76 9.18 -8.91
CA LEU A 97 -0.30 8.18 -8.65
C LEU A 97 -1.17 8.56 -7.45
N THR A 98 -0.56 9.02 -6.36
CA THR A 98 -1.30 9.51 -5.18
C THR A 98 -2.00 10.85 -5.46
N GLY A 99 -1.41 11.73 -6.26
CA GLY A 99 -2.02 12.98 -6.69
C GLY A 99 -3.28 12.78 -7.54
N ILE A 100 -3.29 11.77 -8.42
CA ILE A 100 -4.48 11.35 -9.16
C ILE A 100 -5.57 10.86 -8.19
N ALA A 101 -5.22 10.08 -7.16
CA ALA A 101 -6.17 9.63 -6.15
C ALA A 101 -6.75 10.80 -5.34
N SER A 102 -5.92 11.76 -4.93
CA SER A 102 -6.34 13.00 -4.27
C SER A 102 -7.25 13.83 -5.17
N SER A 103 -6.92 13.96 -6.46
CA SER A 103 -7.77 14.66 -7.44
C SER A 103 -9.12 13.98 -7.59
N ALA A 104 -9.15 12.65 -7.67
CA ALA A 104 -10.38 11.87 -7.75
C ALA A 104 -11.24 12.04 -6.48
N PHE A 105 -10.63 12.14 -5.30
CA PHE A 105 -11.33 12.45 -4.05
C PHE A 105 -11.97 13.83 -4.08
N VAL A 106 -11.24 14.87 -4.53
CA VAL A 106 -11.79 16.24 -4.67
C VAL A 106 -12.94 16.27 -5.68
N CYS A 107 -12.72 15.75 -6.89
CA CYS A 107 -13.73 15.69 -7.93
C CYS A 107 -14.97 14.89 -7.49
N GLY A 108 -14.77 13.79 -6.76
CA GLY A 108 -15.85 12.98 -6.19
C GLY A 108 -16.70 13.76 -5.21
N ASN A 109 -16.08 14.43 -4.22
CA ASN A 109 -16.80 15.25 -3.23
C ASN A 109 -17.51 16.46 -3.85
N LEU A 110 -16.94 17.07 -4.90
CA LEU A 110 -17.62 18.14 -5.62
C LEU A 110 -18.80 17.61 -6.43
N SER A 111 -18.65 16.45 -7.07
CA SER A 111 -19.71 15.84 -7.89
C SER A 111 -20.95 15.48 -7.06
N THR A 112 -20.78 15.07 -5.80
CA THR A 112 -21.92 14.77 -4.91
C THR A 112 -22.75 16.01 -4.54
N ARG A 113 -22.21 17.23 -4.69
CA ARG A 113 -22.98 18.47 -4.49
C ARG A 113 -23.96 18.72 -5.65
N PHE A 114 -23.70 18.18 -6.84
CA PHE A 114 -24.52 18.38 -8.04
C PHE A 114 -25.42 17.18 -8.38
N LEU A 115 -25.15 16.02 -7.78
CA LEU A 115 -25.88 14.79 -8.03
C LEU A 115 -26.91 14.51 -6.93
N SER A 116 -28.10 14.07 -7.33
CA SER A 116 -29.08 13.54 -6.38
C SER A 116 -28.53 12.27 -5.70
N THR A 117 -28.89 12.01 -4.45
CA THR A 117 -28.46 10.80 -3.71
C THR A 117 -28.66 9.52 -4.52
N PRO A 118 -29.78 9.32 -5.24
CA PRO A 118 -29.94 8.17 -6.12
C PRO A 118 -28.94 8.07 -7.27
N SER A 119 -28.75 9.18 -7.98
CA SER A 119 -27.87 9.25 -9.14
C SER A 119 -26.41 9.06 -8.75
N THR A 120 -26.00 9.50 -7.56
CA THR A 120 -24.63 9.34 -7.05
C THR A 120 -24.18 7.88 -7.05
N PHE A 121 -25.01 6.95 -6.57
CA PHE A 121 -24.65 5.53 -6.53
C PHE A 121 -24.65 4.89 -7.92
N GLN A 122 -25.56 5.30 -8.80
CA GLN A 122 -25.59 4.83 -10.19
C GLN A 122 -24.33 5.27 -10.94
N VAL A 123 -23.97 6.56 -10.85
CA VAL A 123 -22.75 7.11 -11.46
C VAL A 123 -21.50 6.42 -10.88
N SER A 124 -21.42 6.23 -9.57
CA SER A 124 -20.31 5.53 -8.93
C SER A 124 -20.15 4.09 -9.46
N ALA A 125 -21.25 3.34 -9.60
CA ALA A 125 -21.21 1.99 -10.14
C ALA A 125 -20.79 1.97 -11.62
N SER A 126 -21.33 2.87 -12.45
CA SER A 126 -20.96 2.99 -13.86
C SER A 126 -19.49 3.35 -14.06
N VAL A 127 -18.97 4.31 -13.28
CA VAL A 127 -17.56 4.71 -13.31
C VAL A 127 -16.65 3.56 -12.85
N ALA A 128 -17.05 2.81 -11.81
CA ALA A 128 -16.29 1.64 -11.36
C ALA A 128 -16.21 0.53 -12.43
N ILE A 129 -17.32 0.26 -13.14
CA ILE A 129 -17.35 -0.69 -14.26
C ILE A 129 -16.46 -0.18 -15.40
N ALA A 130 -16.56 1.09 -15.78
CA ALA A 130 -15.74 1.69 -16.82
C ALA A 130 -14.24 1.63 -16.47
N ALA A 131 -13.88 1.91 -15.22
CA ALA A 131 -12.50 1.82 -14.73
C ALA A 131 -11.96 0.39 -14.76
N LEU A 132 -12.78 -0.61 -14.40
CA LEU A 132 -12.41 -2.02 -14.49
C LEU A 132 -12.17 -2.44 -15.95
N VAL A 133 -13.08 -2.06 -16.87
CA VAL A 133 -12.95 -2.35 -18.30
C VAL A 133 -11.68 -1.68 -18.87
N TYR A 134 -11.48 -0.40 -18.56
CA TYR A 134 -10.30 0.35 -18.97
C TYR A 134 -9.00 -0.33 -18.49
N MET A 135 -8.92 -0.68 -17.21
CA MET A 135 -7.76 -1.38 -16.65
C MET A 135 -7.52 -2.71 -17.36
N ARG A 136 -8.56 -3.51 -17.62
CA ARG A 136 -8.42 -4.82 -18.28
C ARG A 136 -7.93 -4.72 -19.72
N LEU A 137 -8.36 -3.69 -20.44
CA LEU A 137 -8.01 -3.48 -21.85
C LEU A 137 -6.60 -2.88 -22.00
N PHE A 138 -6.25 -1.87 -21.21
CA PHE A 138 -5.04 -1.08 -21.42
C PHE A 138 -3.86 -1.43 -20.52
N LEU A 139 -4.08 -1.99 -19.34
CA LEU A 139 -2.97 -2.37 -18.45
C LEU A 139 -2.26 -3.60 -19.01
N GLN A 140 -0.95 -3.53 -19.23
CA GLN A 140 -0.16 -4.67 -19.67
C GLN A 140 0.20 -5.57 -18.50
N ASP A 141 0.29 -6.87 -18.74
CA ASP A 141 0.76 -7.81 -17.72
C ASP A 141 2.21 -7.52 -17.36
N SER A 142 2.49 -7.42 -16.06
CA SER A 142 3.87 -7.39 -15.55
C SER A 142 4.50 -8.74 -15.87
N ILE A 143 5.50 -8.77 -16.75
CA ILE A 143 6.18 -9.98 -17.20
C ILE A 143 6.68 -10.75 -15.97
N ILE A 144 6.16 -11.96 -15.75
CA ILE A 144 6.77 -12.90 -14.82
C ILE A 144 7.96 -13.48 -15.58
N ASP A 145 9.15 -12.99 -15.28
CA ASP A 145 10.36 -13.53 -15.89
C ASP A 145 10.58 -14.95 -15.33
N GLU A 146 10.13 -15.95 -16.08
CA GLU A 146 10.15 -17.37 -15.72
C GLU A 146 11.58 -17.88 -15.45
N GLN A 147 12.60 -17.11 -15.88
CA GLN A 147 14.02 -17.42 -15.71
C GLN A 147 14.59 -17.11 -14.31
N LEU A 148 13.93 -16.29 -13.47
CA LEU A 148 14.42 -16.00 -12.11
C LEU A 148 13.98 -17.01 -11.04
N THR A 149 13.24 -18.07 -11.43
CA THR A 149 12.76 -19.11 -10.50
C THR A 149 13.84 -20.11 -10.09
N THR A 150 15.10 -19.94 -10.52
CA THR A 150 16.20 -20.77 -10.02
C THR A 150 16.69 -20.25 -8.67
N PRO A 151 16.57 -21.01 -7.58
CA PRO A 151 17.09 -20.57 -6.28
C PRO A 151 18.60 -20.42 -6.36
N ILE A 152 19.08 -19.20 -6.08
CA ILE A 152 20.51 -18.80 -6.05
C ILE A 152 21.32 -19.55 -4.96
N LEU A 153 20.68 -20.43 -4.18
CA LEU A 153 21.36 -21.30 -3.22
C LEU A 153 21.60 -22.70 -3.83
N THR A 154 22.47 -22.77 -4.83
CA THR A 154 23.30 -23.97 -4.96
C THR A 154 24.47 -23.79 -4.01
N TYR A 155 24.39 -24.40 -2.84
CA TYR A 155 25.48 -24.48 -1.87
C TYR A 155 26.70 -25.08 -2.58
N LYS A 156 27.67 -24.23 -2.93
CA LYS A 156 28.97 -24.62 -3.43
C LYS A 156 29.74 -25.21 -2.25
N GLY A 157 29.55 -26.50 -2.01
CA GLY A 157 30.33 -27.25 -1.03
C GLY A 157 31.80 -27.20 -1.40
N ILE A 158 32.56 -26.36 -0.68
CA ILE A 158 34.02 -26.37 -0.69
C ILE A 158 34.45 -27.72 -0.10
N GLY A 159 35.23 -28.46 -0.88
CA GLY A 159 35.67 -29.80 -0.54
C GLY A 159 36.63 -29.86 0.66
N LYS A 160 36.55 -30.99 1.38
CA LYS A 160 37.71 -31.67 1.96
C LYS A 160 37.56 -33.15 1.64
N GLY A 161 38.62 -33.70 1.05
CA GLY A 161 38.59 -34.93 0.25
C GLY A 161 38.47 -36.23 1.01
N LYS A 162 38.17 -37.30 0.25
CA LYS A 162 39.13 -38.38 -0.07
C LYS A 162 38.47 -39.38 -1.03
N GLY A 163 39.09 -39.55 -2.20
CA GLY A 163 39.30 -40.87 -2.81
C GLY A 163 38.33 -41.35 -3.90
N LYS A 164 38.82 -41.30 -5.15
CA LYS A 164 38.76 -42.36 -6.21
C LYS A 164 37.36 -42.77 -6.71
N ALA A 165 37.04 -42.90 -7.99
CA ALA A 165 37.78 -42.99 -9.26
C ALA A 165 36.77 -42.62 -10.39
N ILE A 166 37.19 -41.92 -11.46
CA ILE A 166 37.38 -42.44 -12.84
C ILE A 166 36.08 -43.09 -13.38
N GLU A 167 35.38 -42.58 -14.39
CA GLU A 167 35.75 -42.42 -15.81
C GLU A 167 34.60 -41.61 -16.47
N GLN A 168 34.83 -40.44 -17.06
CA GLN A 168 35.20 -40.22 -18.46
C GLN A 168 34.09 -40.51 -19.50
N LEU A 169 33.92 -39.48 -20.35
CA LEU A 169 33.42 -39.47 -21.72
C LEU A 169 31.91 -39.25 -22.03
N THR A 170 31.66 -38.00 -22.46
CA THR A 170 31.32 -37.65 -23.86
C THR A 170 29.90 -37.96 -24.36
N THR A 171 29.11 -36.88 -24.49
CA THR A 171 28.04 -36.69 -25.49
C THR A 171 28.60 -36.76 -26.93
N PRO A 172 27.82 -36.78 -28.04
CA PRO A 172 26.35 -36.78 -28.22
C PRO A 172 25.87 -37.81 -29.29
N ILE A 173 24.59 -37.81 -29.65
CA ILE A 173 24.04 -37.76 -31.04
C ILE A 173 22.64 -38.41 -31.13
N LEU A 174 21.74 -37.66 -31.76
CA LEU A 174 20.40 -38.01 -32.24
C LEU A 174 20.41 -39.21 -33.20
N THR A 175 19.46 -40.15 -33.10
CA THR A 175 18.84 -40.74 -34.30
C THR A 175 17.55 -41.50 -34.00
N TYR A 176 16.58 -41.30 -34.89
CA TYR A 176 15.27 -41.92 -34.94
C TYR A 176 15.33 -43.18 -35.83
N LYS A 177 14.85 -44.36 -35.39
CA LYS A 177 14.16 -45.39 -36.22
C LYS A 177 13.82 -46.68 -35.45
N GLY A 178 12.52 -46.98 -35.42
CA GLY A 178 11.94 -48.20 -36.02
C GLY A 178 12.16 -49.60 -35.41
N SER A 179 11.04 -50.19 -34.97
CA SER A 179 10.61 -51.59 -35.16
C SER A 179 11.38 -52.72 -34.45
N GLY A 180 10.66 -53.50 -33.62
CA GLY A 180 11.12 -54.85 -33.23
C GLY A 180 10.47 -55.41 -31.97
N LYS A 181 9.57 -56.38 -32.18
CA LYS A 181 8.86 -57.23 -31.20
C LYS A 181 9.74 -57.80 -30.07
N GLY A 182 9.21 -57.87 -28.84
CA GLY A 182 9.76 -58.71 -27.77
C GLY A 182 8.96 -58.61 -26.47
N LYS A 183 8.14 -59.63 -26.21
CA LYS A 183 7.26 -59.80 -25.03
C LYS A 183 8.07 -59.98 -23.73
N ALA A 184 7.65 -59.34 -22.63
CA ALA A 184 7.54 -59.97 -21.30
C ALA A 184 6.75 -59.06 -20.33
N ASN A 185 5.85 -59.69 -19.59
CA ASN A 185 4.80 -59.11 -18.73
C ASN A 185 5.31 -58.19 -17.61
N ALA A 186 4.64 -57.05 -17.47
CA ALA A 186 4.40 -56.40 -16.18
C ALA A 186 2.95 -55.85 -16.16
N GLY A 187 2.05 -56.58 -15.48
CA GLY A 187 0.81 -56.06 -14.89
C GLY A 187 0.88 -56.43 -13.41
N CYS A 188 0.44 -55.64 -12.44
CA CYS A 188 -0.54 -54.57 -12.41
C CYS A 188 -0.10 -53.52 -11.38
N CYS A 189 -0.36 -52.25 -11.66
CA CYS A 189 -1.11 -51.36 -10.78
C CYS A 189 -1.48 -50.11 -11.59
N ALA A 190 -2.76 -49.99 -11.88
CA ALA A 190 -3.39 -48.86 -12.53
C ALA A 190 -3.50 -47.66 -11.57
N ASN A 191 -3.65 -46.48 -12.17
CA ASN A 191 -4.10 -45.20 -11.59
C ASN A 191 -3.04 -44.53 -10.67
N GLU A 192 -2.71 -43.25 -10.76
CA GLU A 192 -3.54 -42.06 -11.01
C GLU A 192 -2.72 -40.95 -11.69
N ILE A 193 -3.38 -40.18 -12.56
CA ILE A 193 -2.95 -38.84 -12.98
C ILE A 193 -3.04 -37.97 -11.71
N PRO A 194 -1.99 -37.26 -11.26
CA PRO A 194 -2.16 -36.39 -10.11
C PRO A 194 -3.07 -35.24 -10.52
N SER A 195 -4.22 -35.21 -9.85
CA SER A 195 -5.26 -34.20 -10.01
C SER A 195 -4.67 -32.80 -9.79
N LYS A 196 -5.11 -31.87 -10.65
CA LYS A 196 -4.98 -30.42 -10.47
C LYS A 196 -5.89 -29.97 -9.30
N ASP A 197 -5.66 -30.49 -8.11
CA ASP A 197 -6.32 -30.03 -6.90
C ASP A 197 -5.49 -28.90 -6.27
N VAL A 198 -5.90 -27.67 -6.60
CA VAL A 198 -5.98 -26.50 -5.71
C VAL A 198 -4.92 -26.46 -4.59
N ARG A 199 -3.65 -26.22 -4.93
CA ARG A 199 -2.63 -25.72 -3.97
C ARG A 199 -2.75 -24.21 -3.73
N VAL A 200 -3.97 -23.66 -3.77
CA VAL A 200 -4.24 -22.21 -3.67
C VAL A 200 -3.90 -21.65 -2.28
N PHE A 201 -3.86 -22.48 -1.24
CA PHE A 201 -3.73 -22.04 0.16
C PHE A 201 -2.41 -22.37 0.87
N LYS A 202 -1.46 -23.12 0.26
CA LYS A 202 -0.20 -23.50 0.94
C LYS A 202 0.92 -22.44 0.87
N SER A 203 0.61 -21.23 0.42
CA SER A 203 1.59 -20.19 0.10
C SER A 203 1.21 -18.80 0.62
N ALA A 204 0.39 -18.75 1.67
CA ALA A 204 0.19 -17.55 2.47
C ALA A 204 1.49 -17.29 3.26
N PRO A 205 2.16 -16.13 3.10
CA PRO A 205 3.31 -15.79 3.93
C PRO A 205 2.86 -15.75 5.38
N SER A 206 3.61 -16.41 6.26
CA SER A 206 3.36 -16.34 7.69
C SER A 206 3.66 -14.92 8.20
N LEU A 207 3.09 -14.54 9.36
CA LEU A 207 3.47 -13.29 10.02
C LEU A 207 4.98 -13.24 10.31
N GLU A 208 5.60 -14.41 10.54
CA GLU A 208 7.04 -14.55 10.70
C GLU A 208 7.79 -14.15 9.43
N ASP A 209 7.34 -14.58 8.25
CA ASP A 209 7.95 -14.21 6.96
C ASP A 209 7.87 -12.70 6.69
N MET A 210 6.82 -12.04 7.18
CA MET A 210 6.67 -10.58 7.08
C MET A 210 7.61 -9.87 8.05
N LEU A 211 7.69 -10.34 9.29
CA LEU A 211 8.61 -9.79 10.29
C LEU A 211 10.08 -9.99 9.88
N CYS A 212 10.42 -11.14 9.31
CA CYS A 212 11.72 -11.42 8.73
C CYS A 212 12.03 -10.48 7.58
N LEU A 213 11.06 -10.24 6.67
CA LEU A 213 11.23 -9.27 5.58
C LEU A 213 11.50 -7.86 6.14
N LEU A 214 10.71 -7.38 7.10
CA LEU A 214 10.88 -6.04 7.68
C LEU A 214 12.22 -5.88 8.41
N LYS A 215 12.73 -6.96 9.01
CA LYS A 215 14.03 -6.99 9.70
C LYS A 215 15.21 -7.21 8.76
N SER A 216 14.99 -7.51 7.49
CA SER A 216 16.07 -7.75 6.51
C SER A 216 16.96 -6.51 6.29
N SER A 217 16.39 -5.32 6.46
CA SER A 217 17.03 -4.03 6.22
C SER A 217 16.67 -3.06 7.33
N VAL A 218 17.68 -2.35 7.85
CA VAL A 218 17.47 -1.28 8.83
C VAL A 218 16.57 -0.19 8.25
N THR A 219 16.78 0.16 6.98
CA THR A 219 15.96 1.15 6.26
C THR A 219 14.51 0.71 6.15
N LEU A 220 14.26 -0.57 5.88
CA LEU A 220 12.90 -1.12 5.77
C LEU A 220 12.18 -1.12 7.13
N SER A 221 12.89 -1.50 8.20
CA SER A 221 12.38 -1.42 9.57
C SER A 221 12.06 0.02 9.98
N GLN A 222 12.96 0.97 9.69
CA GLN A 222 12.72 2.40 9.94
C GLN A 222 11.52 2.92 9.13
N ALA A 223 11.41 2.54 7.85
CA ALA A 223 10.28 2.92 7.00
C ALA A 223 8.94 2.37 7.53
N ALA A 224 8.93 1.17 8.09
CA ALA A 224 7.75 0.60 8.75
C ALA A 224 7.35 1.39 10.01
N VAL A 225 8.31 1.79 10.84
CA VAL A 225 8.04 2.63 12.02
C VAL A 225 7.50 4.00 11.59
N VAL A 226 8.12 4.64 10.59
CA VAL A 226 7.63 5.91 10.04
C VAL A 226 6.21 5.74 9.48
N ALA A 227 5.94 4.69 8.71
CA ALA A 227 4.61 4.42 8.16
C ALA A 227 3.55 4.23 9.25
N PHE A 228 3.89 3.51 10.33
CA PHE A 228 2.99 3.31 11.46
C PHE A 228 2.63 4.63 12.13
N PHE A 229 3.62 5.41 12.58
CA PHE A 229 3.37 6.66 13.32
C PHE A 229 2.77 7.76 12.43
N TYR A 230 3.16 7.82 11.15
CA TYR A 230 2.54 8.72 10.18
C TYR A 230 1.04 8.39 10.01
N SER A 231 0.70 7.11 9.77
CA SER A 231 -0.70 6.68 9.62
C SER A 231 -1.51 6.87 10.91
N LEU A 232 -0.89 6.56 12.07
CA LEU A 232 -1.48 6.78 13.39
C LEU A 232 -1.86 8.24 13.59
N ALA A 233 -0.96 9.16 13.21
CA ALA A 233 -1.18 10.60 13.32
C ALA A 233 -2.22 11.10 12.30
N GLU A 234 -2.11 10.69 11.04
CA GLU A 234 -3.03 11.11 9.97
C GLU A 234 -4.48 10.74 10.29
N VAL A 235 -4.72 9.47 10.68
CA VAL A 235 -6.06 9.01 11.08
C VAL A 235 -6.51 9.66 12.38
N GLY A 236 -5.58 9.92 13.30
CA GLY A 236 -5.88 10.51 14.60
C GLY A 236 -6.38 11.94 14.44
N LEU A 237 -5.73 12.69 13.55
CA LEU A 237 -6.17 14.03 13.17
C LEU A 237 -7.58 13.99 12.59
N HIS A 238 -7.84 13.13 11.59
CA HIS A 238 -9.16 13.06 10.97
C HIS A 238 -10.26 12.63 11.95
N ALA A 239 -9.95 11.73 12.88
CA ALA A 239 -10.89 11.28 13.91
C ALA A 239 -11.27 12.41 14.90
N SER A 240 -10.31 13.28 15.24
CA SER A 240 -10.50 14.34 16.24
C SER A 240 -10.94 15.69 15.67
N LEU A 241 -10.53 16.02 14.44
CA LEU A 241 -10.55 17.39 13.92
C LEU A 241 -11.96 17.98 13.83
N MET A 242 -12.93 17.24 13.27
CA MET A 242 -14.30 17.76 13.14
C MET A 242 -14.93 18.07 14.51
N TYR A 243 -14.72 17.20 15.50
CA TYR A 243 -15.27 17.39 16.85
C TYR A 243 -14.61 18.59 17.54
N TYR A 244 -13.29 18.70 17.43
CA TYR A 244 -12.54 19.85 17.96
C TYR A 244 -13.00 21.16 17.33
N LEU A 245 -13.04 21.26 16.00
CA LEU A 245 -13.44 22.49 15.29
C LEU A 245 -14.89 22.88 15.59
N LYS A 246 -15.78 21.89 15.73
CA LYS A 246 -17.18 22.13 16.10
C LYS A 246 -17.30 22.64 17.54
N ALA A 247 -16.54 22.09 18.49
CA ALA A 247 -16.61 22.49 19.89
C ALA A 247 -15.95 23.86 20.13
N GLN A 248 -14.81 24.12 19.50
CA GLN A 248 -14.01 25.33 19.72
C GLN A 248 -14.51 26.54 18.91
N PHE A 249 -14.96 26.32 17.67
CA PHE A 249 -15.27 27.39 16.72
C PHE A 249 -16.68 27.31 16.11
N HIS A 250 -17.51 26.35 16.58
CA HIS A 250 -18.85 26.11 16.04
C HIS A 250 -18.89 25.83 14.53
N PHE A 251 -17.84 25.18 14.00
CA PHE A 251 -17.78 24.83 12.59
C PHE A 251 -19.02 24.05 12.13
N SER A 252 -19.62 24.50 11.03
CA SER A 252 -20.67 23.77 10.34
C SER A 252 -20.09 22.59 9.55
N LYS A 253 -20.96 21.67 9.11
CA LYS A 253 -20.56 20.57 8.22
C LYS A 253 -20.01 21.11 6.89
N ASP A 254 -20.57 22.22 6.39
CA ASP A 254 -20.14 22.84 5.14
C ASP A 254 -18.76 23.46 5.29
N GLN A 255 -18.50 24.17 6.39
CA GLN A 255 -17.18 24.74 6.69
C GLN A 255 -16.10 23.67 6.80
N PHE A 256 -16.42 22.53 7.45
CA PHE A 256 -15.53 21.38 7.50
C PHE A 256 -15.32 20.75 6.12
N ALA A 257 -16.36 20.64 5.31
CA ALA A 257 -16.25 20.14 3.93
C ALA A 257 -15.37 21.06 3.06
N ASP A 258 -15.49 22.38 3.20
CA ASP A 258 -14.66 23.34 2.49
C ASP A 258 -13.18 23.20 2.89
N LEU A 259 -12.90 22.97 4.18
CA LEU A 259 -11.54 22.68 4.67
C LEU A 259 -10.94 21.42 4.01
N MET A 260 -11.75 20.36 3.86
CA MET A 260 -11.34 19.11 3.19
C MET A 260 -11.10 19.33 1.69
N VAL A 261 -11.92 20.15 1.03
CA VAL A 261 -11.73 20.50 -0.39
C VAL A 261 -10.45 21.32 -0.58
N ILE A 262 -10.19 22.31 0.28
CA ILE A 262 -8.95 23.12 0.23
C ILE A 262 -7.73 22.21 0.39
N SER A 263 -7.75 21.32 1.39
CA SER A 263 -6.65 20.37 1.64
C SER A 263 -6.47 19.40 0.48
N GLY A 264 -7.56 18.92 -0.12
CA GLY A 264 -7.53 18.03 -1.27
C GLY A 264 -6.93 18.70 -2.51
N ILE A 265 -7.32 19.94 -2.83
CA ILE A 265 -6.75 20.70 -3.96
C ILE A 265 -5.27 20.96 -3.74
N ALA A 266 -4.88 21.41 -2.54
CA ALA A 266 -3.49 21.64 -2.18
C ALA A 266 -2.66 20.35 -2.26
N GLY A 267 -3.19 19.23 -1.78
CA GLY A 267 -2.59 17.90 -1.90
C GLY A 267 -2.42 17.45 -3.35
N THR A 268 -3.42 17.68 -4.20
CA THR A 268 -3.34 17.39 -5.65
C THR A 268 -2.24 18.20 -6.32
N VAL A 269 -2.17 19.51 -6.08
CA VAL A 269 -1.11 20.37 -6.65
C VAL A 269 0.27 19.94 -6.14
N SER A 270 0.37 19.66 -4.84
CA SER A 270 1.59 19.18 -4.20
C SER A 270 2.12 17.90 -4.85
N GLN A 271 1.25 16.91 -5.03
CA GLN A 271 1.64 15.59 -5.53
C GLN A 271 1.83 15.54 -7.05
N LEU A 272 1.03 16.26 -7.83
CA LEU A 272 1.12 16.26 -9.30
C LEU A 272 2.20 17.19 -9.85
N VAL A 273 2.48 18.31 -9.18
CA VAL A 273 3.38 19.36 -9.69
C VAL A 273 4.62 19.49 -8.84
N ILE A 274 4.46 19.73 -7.54
CA ILE A 274 5.59 20.09 -6.67
C ILE A 274 6.50 18.89 -6.39
N MET A 275 5.91 17.71 -6.13
CA MET A 275 6.69 16.52 -5.81
C MET A 275 7.61 16.09 -6.97
N PRO A 276 7.16 16.02 -8.24
CA PRO A 276 8.05 15.78 -9.38
C PRO A 276 9.20 16.77 -9.51
N ILE A 277 9.01 18.03 -9.09
CA ILE A 277 10.04 19.08 -9.15
C ILE A 277 11.04 18.95 -7.99
N LEU A 278 10.55 18.69 -6.77
CA LEU A 278 11.38 18.64 -5.56
C LEU A 278 12.14 17.32 -5.40
N THR A 279 11.58 16.21 -5.88
CA THR A 279 12.18 14.87 -5.68
C THR A 279 13.59 14.78 -6.28
N PRO A 280 13.86 15.20 -7.53
CA PRO A 280 15.21 15.20 -8.10
C PRO A 280 16.19 16.13 -7.37
N ALA A 281 15.71 17.23 -6.79
CA ALA A 281 16.55 18.24 -6.14
C ALA A 281 16.94 17.87 -4.70
N LEU A 282 16.00 17.34 -3.92
CA LEU A 282 16.22 17.06 -2.49
C LEU A 282 16.53 15.60 -2.20
N GLY A 283 16.11 14.68 -3.08
CA GLY A 283 16.11 13.25 -2.80
C GLY A 283 15.00 12.84 -1.83
N GLU A 284 14.64 11.55 -1.86
CA GLU A 284 13.41 11.04 -1.22
C GLU A 284 13.47 11.05 0.30
N THR A 285 14.62 10.74 0.88
CA THR A 285 14.80 10.73 2.35
C THR A 285 14.69 12.12 2.94
N ARG A 286 15.29 13.13 2.29
CA ARG A 286 15.18 14.53 2.74
C ARG A 286 13.78 15.06 2.48
N LEU A 287 13.18 14.74 1.34
CA LEU A 287 11.81 15.15 1.02
C LEU A 287 10.80 14.54 2.01
N LEU A 288 10.99 13.29 2.43
CA LEU A 288 10.22 12.67 3.51
C LEU A 288 10.35 13.44 4.82
N ALA A 289 11.58 13.77 5.24
CA ALA A 289 11.82 14.51 6.47
C ALA A 289 11.20 15.92 6.42
N VAL A 290 11.32 16.62 5.29
CA VAL A 290 10.68 17.92 5.05
C VAL A 290 9.16 17.80 5.14
N GLY A 291 8.57 16.80 4.48
CA GLY A 291 7.13 16.55 4.53
C GLY A 291 6.64 16.31 5.96
N LEU A 292 7.29 15.42 6.69
CA LEU A 292 6.94 15.11 8.09
C LEU A 292 7.15 16.29 9.05
N PHE A 293 8.17 17.13 8.82
CA PHE A 293 8.35 18.36 9.58
C PHE A 293 7.14 19.28 9.43
N PHE A 294 6.71 19.53 8.19
CA PHE A 294 5.54 20.37 7.93
C PHE A 294 4.24 19.70 8.41
N THR A 295 4.14 18.37 8.40
CA THR A 295 3.04 17.64 9.08
C THR A 295 3.02 17.94 10.58
N CYS A 296 4.17 17.89 11.26
CA CYS A 296 4.25 18.20 12.69
C CYS A 296 3.77 19.64 12.97
N VAL A 297 4.34 20.61 12.25
CA VAL A 297 3.97 22.03 12.38
C VAL A 297 2.47 22.22 12.15
N HIS A 298 1.91 21.60 11.11
CA HIS A 298 0.49 21.65 10.80
C HIS A 298 -0.39 21.13 11.94
N VAL A 299 -0.08 19.96 12.48
CA VAL A 299 -0.88 19.34 13.55
C VAL A 299 -0.79 20.15 14.85
N PHE A 300 0.40 20.65 15.21
CA PHE A 300 0.54 21.52 16.38
C PHE A 300 -0.22 22.83 16.20
N LEU A 301 -0.19 23.43 15.00
CA LEU A 301 -0.93 24.64 14.70
C LEU A 301 -2.45 24.43 14.81
N TYR A 302 -2.97 23.28 14.39
CA TYR A 302 -4.37 22.91 14.63
C TYR A 302 -4.70 22.77 16.12
N SER A 303 -3.80 22.19 16.91
CA SER A 303 -4.02 21.99 18.35
C SER A 303 -4.15 23.31 19.12
N ILE A 304 -3.35 24.32 18.77
CA ILE A 304 -3.33 25.63 19.44
C ILE A 304 -4.13 26.70 18.70
N ALA A 305 -5.02 26.31 17.77
CA ALA A 305 -5.78 27.27 17.00
C ALA A 305 -6.57 28.20 17.94
N TRP A 306 -6.35 29.51 17.80
CA TRP A 306 -6.98 30.53 18.64
C TRP A 306 -8.21 31.17 18.00
N THR A 307 -8.44 30.93 16.71
CA THR A 307 -9.53 31.52 15.94
C THR A 307 -9.90 30.67 14.72
N PHE A 308 -11.11 30.88 14.20
CA PHE A 308 -11.74 30.05 13.17
C PHE A 308 -11.01 30.07 11.81
N TRP A 309 -10.22 31.10 11.50
CA TRP A 309 -9.48 31.20 10.22
C TRP A 309 -8.15 30.41 10.23
N VAL A 310 -7.57 30.15 11.41
CA VAL A 310 -6.28 29.45 11.54
C VAL A 310 -6.32 28.06 10.92
N PRO A 311 -7.36 27.22 11.13
CA PRO A 311 -7.49 25.95 10.44
C PRO A 311 -7.45 26.08 8.90
N TYR A 312 -8.08 27.09 8.32
CA TYR A 312 -8.06 27.30 6.87
C TYR A 312 -6.66 27.64 6.35
N VAL A 313 -5.92 28.51 7.04
CA VAL A 313 -4.54 28.85 6.67
C VAL A 313 -3.63 27.62 6.81
N ALA A 314 -3.75 26.88 7.89
CA ALA A 314 -3.01 25.63 8.08
C ALA A 314 -3.34 24.58 7.01
N ALA A 315 -4.60 24.47 6.57
CA ALA A 315 -4.98 23.61 5.45
C ALA A 315 -4.33 24.03 4.12
N MET A 316 -4.17 25.33 3.84
CA MET A 316 -3.45 25.79 2.64
C MET A 316 -1.97 25.36 2.64
N PHE A 317 -1.35 25.30 3.82
CA PHE A 317 0.02 24.80 3.96
C PHE A 317 0.16 23.29 3.77
N SER A 318 -0.93 22.54 3.56
CA SER A 318 -0.87 21.13 3.17
C SER A 318 -0.10 20.86 1.89
N ILE A 319 0.04 21.87 1.05
CA ILE A 319 0.88 21.81 -0.14
C ILE A 319 2.35 21.43 0.17
N LEU A 320 2.82 21.63 1.41
CA LEU A 320 4.20 21.38 1.84
C LEU A 320 4.44 20.02 2.53
N PHE A 321 3.39 19.27 2.90
CA PHE A 321 3.56 18.04 3.70
C PHE A 321 3.04 16.74 3.07
N VAL A 322 2.34 16.82 1.94
CA VAL A 322 1.63 15.67 1.34
C VAL A 322 2.57 14.73 0.53
N PHE A 323 3.88 14.81 0.80
CA PHE A 323 4.95 14.00 0.18
C PHE A 323 5.25 12.70 0.94
N SER A 324 4.91 12.64 2.22
CA SER A 324 5.37 11.59 3.13
C SER A 324 4.94 10.19 2.67
N HIS A 325 3.67 10.03 2.30
CA HIS A 325 3.15 8.75 1.84
C HIS A 325 3.88 8.22 0.58
N PRO A 326 3.99 8.99 -0.53
CA PRO A 326 4.80 8.60 -1.70
C PRO A 326 6.27 8.28 -1.38
N CYS A 327 6.92 9.07 -0.52
CA CYS A 327 8.34 8.89 -0.21
C CYS A 327 8.60 7.59 0.57
N ILE A 328 7.76 7.29 1.58
CA ILE A 328 7.84 6.02 2.33
C ILE A 328 7.74 4.84 1.37
N ARG A 329 6.75 4.88 0.47
CA ARG A 329 6.50 3.81 -0.52
C ARG A 329 7.69 3.64 -1.47
N SER A 330 8.28 4.75 -1.93
CA SER A 330 9.45 4.73 -2.81
C SER A 330 10.70 4.18 -2.13
N ILE A 331 10.98 4.61 -0.90
CA ILE A 331 12.13 4.11 -0.14
C ILE A 331 12.00 2.60 0.04
N VAL A 332 10.82 2.12 0.44
CA VAL A 332 10.55 0.67 0.60
C VAL A 332 10.76 -0.07 -0.72
N SER A 333 10.30 0.49 -1.84
CA SER A 333 10.49 -0.15 -3.15
C SER A 333 11.96 -0.31 -3.56
N LYS A 334 12.88 0.49 -3.03
CA LYS A 334 14.32 0.39 -3.34
C LYS A 334 15.06 -0.60 -2.44
N GLN A 335 14.41 -1.11 -1.41
CA GLN A 335 15.01 -2.07 -0.48
C GLN A 335 14.71 -3.53 -0.85
N VAL A 336 13.88 -3.77 -1.86
CA VAL A 336 13.40 -5.11 -2.25
C VAL A 336 13.48 -5.31 -3.76
N GLY A 337 13.67 -6.57 -4.18
CA GLY A 337 13.64 -6.96 -5.58
C GLY A 337 12.23 -6.95 -6.18
N SER A 338 12.13 -7.06 -7.52
CA SER A 338 10.85 -7.10 -8.25
C SER A 338 9.92 -8.23 -7.80
N CYS A 339 10.47 -9.39 -7.46
CA CYS A 339 9.71 -10.55 -6.95
C CYS A 339 9.14 -10.36 -5.54
N GLU A 340 9.54 -9.30 -4.82
CA GLU A 340 9.08 -9.02 -3.45
C GLU A 340 8.40 -7.65 -3.31
N GLN A 341 8.21 -6.91 -4.40
CA GLN A 341 7.58 -5.58 -4.37
C GLN A 341 6.17 -5.64 -3.81
N GLY A 342 5.36 -6.61 -4.24
CA GLY A 342 4.00 -6.79 -3.77
C GLY A 342 3.97 -7.08 -2.28
N LYS A 343 4.77 -8.05 -1.84
CA LYS A 343 4.92 -8.43 -0.42
C LYS A 343 5.35 -7.24 0.44
N ALA A 344 6.35 -6.47 0.03
CA ALA A 344 6.85 -5.33 0.80
C ALA A 344 5.83 -4.19 0.90
N GLN A 345 5.21 -3.80 -0.23
CA GLN A 345 4.16 -2.79 -0.23
C GLN A 345 2.92 -3.25 0.57
N GLY A 346 2.60 -4.55 0.48
CA GLY A 346 1.53 -5.19 1.25
C GLY A 346 1.80 -5.12 2.76
N CYS A 347 3.04 -5.39 3.19
CA CYS A 347 3.45 -5.27 4.59
C CYS A 347 3.28 -3.83 5.12
N ILE A 348 3.75 -2.82 4.39
CA ILE A 348 3.60 -1.42 4.79
C ILE A 348 2.12 -1.00 4.83
N SER A 349 1.31 -1.47 3.89
CA SER A 349 -0.14 -1.24 3.90
C SER A 349 -0.82 -1.91 5.10
N GLY A 350 -0.40 -3.12 5.46
CA GLY A 350 -0.87 -3.80 6.66
C GLY A 350 -0.52 -3.02 7.92
N ILE A 351 0.73 -2.60 8.08
CA ILE A 351 1.19 -1.77 9.22
C ILE A 351 0.38 -0.47 9.34
N SER A 352 0.15 0.20 8.21
CA SER A 352 -0.67 1.41 8.15
C SER A 352 -2.12 1.10 8.57
N SER A 353 -2.67 -0.03 8.13
CA SER A 353 -4.02 -0.48 8.50
C SER A 353 -4.13 -0.77 10.01
N PHE A 354 -3.10 -1.37 10.62
CA PHE A 354 -3.05 -1.55 12.06
C PHE A 354 -3.06 -0.21 12.80
N ALA A 355 -2.24 0.75 12.37
CA ALA A 355 -2.26 2.10 12.92
C ALA A 355 -3.67 2.75 12.79
N ASN A 356 -4.35 2.52 11.67
CA ASN A 356 -5.71 3.03 11.43
C ASN A 356 -6.77 2.41 12.37
N VAL A 357 -6.55 1.18 12.87
CA VAL A 357 -7.41 0.56 13.89
C VAL A 357 -7.16 1.19 15.25
N ILE A 358 -5.89 1.34 15.63
CA ILE A 358 -5.49 1.85 16.95
C ILE A 358 -5.80 3.33 17.10
N SER A 359 -5.61 4.12 16.05
CA SER A 359 -5.66 5.58 16.11
C SER A 359 -7.00 6.13 16.63
N PRO A 360 -8.18 5.78 16.05
CA PRO A 360 -9.45 6.26 16.57
C PRO A 360 -9.79 5.72 17.96
N LEU A 361 -9.28 4.54 18.35
CA LEU A 361 -9.47 3.96 19.69
C LEU A 361 -8.74 4.78 20.77
N VAL A 362 -7.63 5.43 20.41
CA VAL A 362 -6.88 6.29 21.31
C VAL A 362 -7.40 7.73 21.27
N PHE A 363 -7.48 8.33 20.08
CA PHE A 363 -7.71 9.77 19.96
C PHE A 363 -9.18 10.17 20.06
N SER A 364 -10.14 9.32 19.69
CA SER A 364 -11.57 9.70 19.80
C SER A 364 -12.03 9.82 21.25
N PRO A 365 -11.75 8.85 22.14
CA PRO A 365 -12.08 8.99 23.57
C PRO A 365 -11.32 10.13 24.23
N LEU A 366 -10.06 10.34 23.86
CA LEU A 366 -9.26 11.45 24.36
C LEU A 366 -9.85 12.81 23.96
N THR A 367 -10.32 12.93 22.72
CA THR A 367 -11.04 14.13 22.25
C THR A 367 -12.33 14.32 23.04
N ALA A 368 -13.11 13.25 23.24
CA ALA A 368 -14.35 13.34 24.01
C ALA A 368 -14.10 13.81 25.46
N LEU A 369 -13.03 13.33 26.11
CA LEU A 369 -12.65 13.72 27.47
C LEU A 369 -12.31 15.22 27.55
N PHE A 370 -11.44 15.71 26.66
CA PHE A 370 -10.97 17.11 26.69
C PHE A 370 -11.99 18.12 26.16
N LEU A 371 -13.06 17.66 25.50
CA LEU A 371 -14.22 18.46 25.13
C LEU A 371 -15.37 18.39 26.15
N SER A 372 -15.25 17.54 27.17
CA SER A 372 -16.26 17.40 28.23
C SER A 372 -16.03 18.38 29.39
N GLU A 373 -17.05 18.57 30.22
CA GLU A 373 -16.95 19.37 31.46
C GLU A 373 -15.97 18.76 32.48
N GLY A 374 -15.66 17.47 32.37
CA GLY A 374 -14.73 16.74 33.25
C GLY A 374 -13.27 16.76 32.78
N ALA A 375 -12.90 17.68 31.88
CA ALA A 375 -11.53 17.77 31.37
C ALA A 375 -10.54 18.04 32.52
N PRO A 376 -9.42 17.29 32.63
CA PRO A 376 -8.44 17.49 33.71
C PRO A 376 -7.80 18.89 33.73
N PHE A 377 -7.73 19.55 32.58
CA PHE A 377 -7.27 20.93 32.42
C PHE A 377 -7.89 21.54 31.15
N PRO A 378 -8.03 22.89 31.08
CA PRO A 378 -8.76 23.56 30.00
C PRO A 378 -7.92 23.66 28.72
N PHE A 379 -7.83 22.55 27.98
CA PHE A 379 -7.17 22.53 26.67
C PHE A 379 -7.91 21.63 25.65
N PRO A 380 -8.91 22.17 24.93
CA PRO A 380 -9.71 21.41 23.97
C PRO A 380 -8.90 20.76 22.84
N GLY A 381 -7.75 21.36 22.48
CA GLY A 381 -6.85 20.87 21.45
C GLY A 381 -5.90 19.76 21.89
N PHE A 382 -5.96 19.28 23.14
CA PHE A 382 -4.98 18.33 23.69
C PHE A 382 -4.89 17.03 22.90
N SER A 383 -6.02 16.45 22.46
CA SER A 383 -5.99 15.23 21.66
C SER A 383 -5.22 15.42 20.35
N ILE A 384 -5.39 16.58 19.69
CA ILE A 384 -4.64 16.92 18.47
C ILE A 384 -3.15 17.15 18.81
N MET A 385 -2.83 17.67 20.00
CA MET A 385 -1.42 17.77 20.45
C MET A 385 -0.77 16.39 20.58
N CYS A 386 -1.49 15.40 21.11
CA CYS A 386 -1.02 14.02 21.18
C CYS A 386 -0.80 13.41 19.79
N VAL A 387 -1.66 13.73 18.82
CA VAL A 387 -1.44 13.40 17.41
C VAL A 387 -0.16 14.05 16.89
N GLY A 388 0.11 15.31 17.27
CA GLY A 388 1.35 16.02 16.97
C GLY A 388 2.59 15.28 17.46
N PHE A 389 2.57 14.77 18.70
CA PHE A 389 3.66 13.94 19.22
C PHE A 389 3.84 12.62 18.45
N ALA A 390 2.76 11.96 18.02
CA ALA A 390 2.87 10.79 17.15
C ALA A 390 3.54 11.14 15.80
N SER A 391 3.17 12.27 15.20
CA SER A 391 3.82 12.75 13.97
C SER A 391 5.30 13.13 14.19
N MET A 392 5.64 13.65 15.37
CA MET A 392 7.02 13.98 15.75
C MET A 392 7.90 12.74 15.82
N ILE A 393 7.37 11.61 16.30
CA ILE A 393 8.10 10.33 16.30
C ILE A 393 8.41 9.92 14.85
N ALA A 394 7.44 10.01 13.94
CA ALA A 394 7.67 9.73 12.52
C ALA A 394 8.74 10.66 11.92
N PHE A 395 8.69 11.96 12.24
CA PHE A 395 9.68 12.93 11.81
C PHE A 395 11.09 12.60 12.31
N ILE A 396 11.27 12.38 13.62
CA ILE A 396 12.57 12.03 14.22
C ILE A 396 13.11 10.75 13.57
N GLN A 397 12.26 9.73 13.39
CA GLN A 397 12.67 8.48 12.75
C GLN A 397 13.09 8.68 11.29
N SER A 398 12.43 9.58 10.55
CA SER A 398 12.82 9.90 9.17
C SER A 398 14.20 10.54 9.06
N LEU A 399 14.64 11.29 10.09
CA LEU A 399 16.00 11.86 10.14
C LEU A 399 17.06 10.78 10.35
N MET A 400 16.70 9.67 10.98
CA MET A 400 17.60 8.54 11.22
C MET A 400 17.73 7.60 10.01
N MET A 401 16.87 7.76 9.00
CA MET A 401 16.96 6.98 7.77
C MET A 401 18.20 7.42 6.99
N ARG A 402 19.24 6.58 6.96
CA ARG A 402 20.39 6.80 6.09
C ARG A 402 20.14 6.11 4.76
N THR A 403 20.43 6.81 3.67
CA THR A 403 20.40 6.26 2.32
C THR A 403 21.51 5.20 2.23
N ALA A 404 21.16 3.92 2.34
CA ALA A 404 22.08 2.86 1.94
C ALA A 404 22.37 3.05 0.44
N PRO A 405 23.63 2.92 -0.01
CA PRO A 405 23.93 2.96 -1.43
C PRO A 405 23.10 1.89 -2.15
N PRO A 406 22.59 2.17 -3.36
CA PRO A 406 21.82 1.20 -4.13
C PRO A 406 22.65 -0.08 -4.27
N ILE A 407 22.02 -1.24 -4.09
CA ILE A 407 22.65 -2.54 -4.31
C ILE A 407 23.11 -2.53 -5.76
N ALA A 408 24.42 -2.34 -5.97
CA ALA A 408 24.99 -2.44 -7.29
C ALA A 408 24.70 -3.86 -7.78
N ASN A 409 23.95 -3.99 -8.87
CA ASN A 409 23.90 -5.21 -9.65
C ASN A 409 25.34 -5.65 -9.85
N GLN A 410 25.73 -6.71 -9.15
CA GLN A 410 27.01 -7.35 -9.31
C GLN A 410 26.96 -7.96 -10.71
N LYS A 411 27.28 -7.15 -11.73
CA LYS A 411 27.72 -7.65 -13.02
C LYS A 411 28.90 -8.52 -12.68
N VAL A 412 28.67 -9.83 -12.67
CA VAL A 412 29.72 -10.82 -12.85
C VAL A 412 30.25 -10.54 -14.25
N VAL A 413 31.20 -9.62 -14.32
CA VAL A 413 32.06 -9.48 -15.47
C VAL A 413 32.83 -10.80 -15.50
N ASN A 414 32.42 -11.71 -16.38
CA ASN A 414 33.21 -12.87 -16.74
C ASN A 414 34.49 -12.36 -17.41
N THR A 415 35.48 -12.00 -16.60
CA THR A 415 36.84 -11.77 -17.07
C THR A 415 37.58 -13.10 -17.02
N PHE A 416 37.35 -13.94 -18.03
CA PHE A 416 38.35 -14.92 -18.46
C PHE A 416 38.36 -14.92 -19.99
N TYR A 417 39.06 -13.92 -20.55
CA TYR A 417 39.69 -14.08 -21.85
C TYR A 417 40.78 -15.14 -21.67
N VAL A 418 40.64 -16.24 -22.41
CA VAL A 418 41.70 -17.21 -22.64
C VAL A 418 42.55 -16.65 -23.77
N ASP A 419 43.74 -16.15 -23.43
CA ASP A 419 44.86 -16.01 -24.35
C ASP A 419 46.05 -16.76 -23.74
N ALA A 420 46.31 -17.96 -24.25
CA ALA A 420 47.59 -18.66 -24.22
C ALA A 420 47.54 -19.85 -25.19
#